data_AF-A0A8T4UFU8-F1
#
_entry.id   AF-A0A8T4UFU8-F1
#
_cell.length_a   1.000
_cell.length_b   1.000
_cell.length_c   1.000
_cell.angle_alpha   90.00
_cell.angle_beta   90.00
_cell.angle_gamma   90.00
#
_symmetry.space_group_name_H-M   'P 1'
#
loop_
_entity.id
_entity.type
_entity.pdbx_description
1 polymer ?
#
loop_
_entity_poly.entity_id
_entity_poly.type
_entity_poly.pdbx_seq_one_letter_code
_entity_poly.pdbx_strand_id
1 'polypeptide(L)'
;MVGTGSIRRFGARYGRGVKLRFGVIEAEQRRYHDCPYCRTRRVKRVAVGIWQCRKCGNRFTGKAYTLGSAAKRTPTVMAEPEAEAKKAPEAA
;
A
#
# COMPACT_ATOMS: atom_id res chain seq x y z
N MET A 1 15.30 -1.16 12.56
CA MET A 1 15.23 -2.61 12.31
C MET A 1 13.77 -3.03 12.19
N VAL A 2 13.29 -3.39 11.00
CA VAL A 2 11.94 -3.95 10.83
C VAL A 2 11.94 -5.35 11.45
N GLY A 3 11.06 -5.54 12.44
CA GLY A 3 11.01 -6.74 13.27
C GLY A 3 10.92 -8.01 12.43
N THR A 4 11.91 -8.87 12.58
CA THR A 4 12.04 -10.19 11.95
C THR A 4 11.01 -11.21 12.47
N GLY A 5 10.05 -10.81 13.31
CA GLY A 5 9.14 -11.71 14.01
C GLY A 5 8.30 -12.60 13.09
N SER A 6 7.53 -12.01 12.18
CA SER A 6 6.62 -12.78 11.31
C SER A 6 7.35 -13.52 10.18
N ILE A 7 8.52 -13.02 9.79
CA ILE A 7 9.36 -13.59 8.73
C ILE A 7 9.98 -14.94 9.14
N ARG A 8 10.20 -15.17 10.44
CA ARG A 8 10.88 -16.38 10.94
C ARG A 8 10.18 -17.69 10.59
N ARG A 9 8.85 -17.68 10.36
CA ARG A 9 8.09 -18.86 9.93
C ARG A 9 8.56 -19.47 8.61
N PHE A 10 9.25 -18.68 7.78
CA PHE A 10 9.70 -19.14 6.46
C PHE A 10 10.99 -19.98 6.51
N GLY A 11 11.71 -20.01 7.64
CA GLY A 11 12.94 -20.79 7.80
C GLY A 11 14.03 -20.35 6.83
N ALA A 12 14.76 -21.29 6.21
CA ALA A 12 15.83 -20.99 5.23
C ALA A 12 15.31 -20.61 3.83
N ARG A 13 14.04 -20.90 3.50
CA ARG A 13 13.47 -20.75 2.14
C ARG A 13 13.33 -19.29 1.67
N TYR A 14 13.21 -19.02 0.36
CA TYR A 14 12.86 -17.72 -0.25
C TYR A 14 13.89 -16.57 -0.17
N GLY A 15 15.03 -16.75 0.51
CA GLY A 15 16.09 -15.73 0.60
C GLY A 15 15.74 -14.50 1.46
N ARG A 16 16.73 -13.64 1.72
CA ARG A 16 16.60 -12.49 2.65
C ARG A 16 15.77 -11.34 2.08
N GLY A 17 15.97 -10.98 0.81
CA GLY A 17 15.35 -9.79 0.21
C GLY A 17 13.82 -9.87 0.17
N VAL A 18 13.29 -10.99 -0.35
CA VAL A 18 11.85 -11.24 -0.43
C VAL A 18 11.20 -11.24 0.96
N LYS A 19 11.86 -11.90 1.92
CA LYS A 19 11.44 -11.94 3.31
C LYS A 19 11.29 -10.57 3.95
N LEU A 20 12.28 -9.71 3.77
CA LEU A 20 12.25 -8.36 4.36
C LEU A 20 11.10 -7.53 3.78
N ARG A 21 10.91 -7.55 2.45
CA ARG A 21 9.80 -6.86 1.79
C ARG A 21 8.45 -7.36 2.30
N PHE A 22 8.31 -8.69 2.41
CA PHE A 22 7.09 -9.31 2.90
C PHE A 22 6.79 -8.93 4.36
N GLY A 23 7.79 -8.93 5.24
CA GLY A 23 7.58 -8.56 6.64
C GLY A 23 7.19 -7.10 6.85
N VAL A 24 7.64 -6.19 5.99
CA VAL A 24 7.17 -4.79 6.01
C VAL A 24 5.66 -4.74 5.70
N ILE A 25 5.24 -5.39 4.61
CA ILE A 25 3.83 -5.42 4.18
C ILE A 25 2.95 -6.08 5.24
N GLU A 26 3.39 -7.20 5.79
CA GLU A 26 2.63 -7.93 6.81
C GLU A 26 2.55 -7.15 8.14
N ALA A 27 3.63 -6.45 8.52
CA ALA A 27 3.62 -5.58 9.69
C ALA A 27 2.65 -4.41 9.51
N GLU A 28 2.61 -3.79 8.33
CA GLU A 28 1.63 -2.74 8.02
C GLU A 28 0.21 -3.27 8.04
N GLN A 29 -0.04 -4.41 7.39
CA GLN A 29 -1.37 -5.02 7.31
C GLN A 29 -1.95 -5.41 8.69
N ARG A 30 -1.09 -5.88 9.61
CA ARG A 30 -1.49 -6.33 10.94
C ARG A 30 -1.61 -5.19 11.96
N ARG A 31 -1.15 -3.98 11.63
CA ARG A 31 -1.29 -2.82 12.52
C ARG A 31 -2.76 -2.45 12.69
N TYR A 32 -3.06 -1.86 13.84
CA TYR A 32 -4.33 -1.22 14.06
C TYR A 32 -4.38 0.11 13.32
N HIS A 33 -5.43 0.30 12.53
CA HIS A 33 -5.65 1.54 11.79
C HIS A 33 -6.78 2.37 12.41
N ASP A 34 -6.74 3.66 12.11
CA ASP A 34 -7.78 4.63 12.45
C ASP A 34 -9.06 4.35 11.64
N CYS A 35 -10.20 4.28 12.33
CA CYS A 35 -11.49 4.13 11.68
C CYS A 35 -12.02 5.48 11.17
N PRO A 36 -12.50 5.59 9.92
CA PRO A 36 -13.05 6.85 9.39
C PRO A 36 -14.33 7.31 10.13
N TYR A 37 -15.11 6.37 10.67
CA TYR A 37 -16.38 6.68 11.34
C TYR A 37 -16.20 7.05 12.82
N CYS A 38 -15.50 6.22 13.59
CA CYS A 38 -15.40 6.39 15.05
C CYS A 38 -14.03 6.90 15.52
N ARG A 39 -13.11 7.21 14.60
CA ARG A 39 -11.74 7.74 14.84
C ARG A 39 -10.91 6.95 15.85
N THR A 40 -11.28 5.69 16.10
CA THR A 40 -10.61 4.82 17.07
C THR A 40 -9.67 3.86 16.34
N ARG A 41 -8.47 3.64 16.89
CA ARG A 41 -7.47 2.68 16.37
C ARG A 41 -7.79 1.24 16.70
N ARG A 42 -8.91 0.72 16.18
CA ARG A 42 -9.38 -0.66 16.45
C ARG A 42 -9.88 -1.38 15.20
N VAL A 43 -9.43 -0.94 14.04
CA VAL A 43 -9.75 -1.59 12.77
C VAL A 43 -8.84 -2.81 12.55
N LYS A 44 -9.43 -3.92 12.09
CA LYS A 44 -8.71 -5.10 11.60
C LYS A 44 -9.17 -5.47 10.19
N ARG A 45 -8.27 -6.06 9.42
CA ARG A 45 -8.59 -6.63 8.10
C ARG A 45 -9.39 -7.92 8.27
N VAL A 46 -10.46 -8.07 7.49
CA VAL A 46 -11.26 -9.30 7.43
C VAL A 46 -10.89 -10.09 6.17
N ALA A 47 -10.88 -9.42 5.02
CA ALA A 47 -10.49 -10.00 3.75
C ALA A 47 -9.66 -9.00 2.95
N VAL A 48 -9.22 -9.39 1.75
CA VAL A 48 -8.49 -8.47 0.85
C VAL A 48 -9.38 -7.27 0.55
N GLY A 49 -8.93 -6.06 0.90
CA GLY A 49 -9.68 -4.82 0.67
C GLY A 49 -10.89 -4.62 1.57
N ILE A 50 -11.26 -5.58 2.43
CA ILE A 50 -12.39 -5.47 3.37
C ILE A 50 -11.86 -5.34 4.80
N TRP A 51 -12.25 -4.26 5.45
CA TRP A 51 -11.81 -3.90 6.80
C TRP A 51 -13.01 -3.74 7.73
N GLN A 52 -12.84 -4.11 9.01
CA GLN A 52 -13.89 -4.01 10.01
C GLN A 52 -13.36 -3.34 11.27
N CYS A 53 -14.11 -2.36 11.76
CA CYS A 53 -13.84 -1.74 13.06
C CYS A 53 -14.48 -2.54 14.18
N ARG A 54 -13.71 -2.94 15.21
CA ARG A 54 -14.25 -3.69 16.35
C ARG A 54 -15.12 -2.85 17.30
N LYS A 55 -15.04 -1.52 17.23
CA LYS A 55 -15.81 -0.63 18.12
C LYS A 55 -17.21 -0.33 17.55
N CYS A 56 -17.29 0.13 16.31
CA CYS A 56 -18.57 0.47 15.67
C CYS A 56 -19.18 -0.66 14.84
N GLY A 57 -18.46 -1.78 14.63
CA GLY A 57 -18.96 -2.92 13.85
C GLY A 57 -18.96 -2.73 12.33
N ASN A 58 -18.84 -1.48 11.84
CA ASN A 58 -18.88 -1.15 10.42
C ASN A 58 -17.77 -1.85 9.63
N ARG A 59 -18.17 -2.40 8.47
CA ARG A 59 -17.28 -2.95 7.44
C ARG A 59 -17.15 -1.94 6.31
N PHE A 60 -15.93 -1.73 5.83
CA PHE A 60 -15.65 -0.76 4.77
C PHE A 60 -14.58 -1.30 3.81
N THR A 61 -14.54 -0.71 2.63
CA THR A 61 -13.56 -1.04 1.59
C THR A 61 -12.33 -0.14 1.70
N GLY A 62 -11.17 -0.69 1.36
CA GLY A 62 -9.89 0.02 1.42
C GLY A 62 -8.83 -0.66 0.55
N LYS A 63 -7.55 -0.28 0.70
CA LYS A 63 -6.48 -0.95 -0.03
C LYS A 63 -6.27 -2.37 0.50
N ALA A 64 -5.55 -3.18 -0.27
CA ALA A 64 -5.32 -4.59 0.04
C ALA A 64 -4.58 -4.79 1.38
N TYR A 65 -3.60 -3.94 1.69
CA TYR A 65 -2.70 -4.06 2.85
C TYR A 65 -2.67 -2.83 3.76
N THR A 66 -3.20 -1.68 3.33
CA THR A 66 -3.17 -0.43 4.09
C THR A 66 -4.51 0.30 4.02
N LEU A 67 -4.73 1.22 4.96
CA LEU A 67 -5.97 2.02 5.04
C LEU A 67 -5.80 3.51 4.70
N GLY A 68 -4.73 3.87 3.99
CA GLY A 68 -4.52 5.23 3.49
C GLY A 68 -5.45 5.58 2.31
N SER A 69 -5.73 6.88 2.11
CA SER A 69 -6.57 7.35 1.01
C SER A 69 -6.03 6.86 -0.34
N ALA A 70 -6.95 6.70 -1.31
CA ALA A 70 -6.63 6.25 -2.65
C ALA A 70 -5.41 7.01 -3.18
N ALA A 71 -4.42 6.29 -3.70
CA ALA A 71 -3.43 6.93 -4.55
C ALA A 71 -4.22 7.67 -5.61
N LYS A 72 -3.99 8.97 -5.77
CA LYS A 72 -4.56 9.74 -6.87
C LYS A 72 -4.26 8.92 -8.12
N ARG A 73 -5.29 8.38 -8.77
CA ARG A 73 -5.11 7.73 -10.07
C ARG A 73 -4.55 8.83 -10.95
N THR A 74 -3.25 8.86 -11.18
CA THR A 74 -2.75 9.41 -12.43
C THR A 74 -3.32 8.46 -13.48
N PRO A 75 -4.32 8.88 -14.29
CA PRO A 75 -4.68 8.05 -15.41
C PRO A 75 -3.38 7.87 -16.21
N THR A 76 -2.99 6.62 -16.45
CA THR A 76 -2.09 6.31 -17.55
C THR A 76 -2.78 6.87 -18.79
N VAL A 77 -2.41 8.09 -19.17
CA VAL A 77 -2.60 8.58 -20.52
C VAL A 77 -1.85 7.58 -21.40
N MET A 78 -2.61 6.62 -21.93
CA MET A 78 -2.33 6.05 -23.23
C MET A 78 -2.88 7.08 -24.22
N ALA A 79 -2.05 8.06 -24.54
CA ALA A 79 -2.17 8.92 -25.70
C ALA A 79 -0.73 9.12 -26.22
N GLU A 80 -0.59 8.93 -27.51
CA GLU A 80 0.64 8.73 -28.27
C GLU A 80 1.66 9.87 -28.10
N PRO A 81 2.98 9.62 -28.25
CA PRO A 81 3.97 10.69 -28.21
C PRO A 81 3.90 11.54 -29.49
N GLU A 82 3.15 12.64 -29.46
CA GLU A 82 3.23 13.71 -30.46
C GLU A 82 4.58 14.44 -30.33
N ALA A 83 5.47 14.11 -31.27
CA ALA A 83 6.48 14.94 -31.91
C ALA A 83 6.91 16.22 -31.16
N GLU A 84 8.01 16.11 -30.42
CA GLU A 84 8.79 17.24 -29.93
C GLU A 84 9.52 17.91 -31.12
N ALA A 85 8.79 18.76 -31.84
CA ALA A 85 9.35 19.67 -32.84
C ALA A 85 9.51 21.07 -32.22
N LYS A 86 10.77 21.54 -32.28
CA LYS A 86 11.25 22.93 -32.19
C LYS A 86 11.56 23.47 -30.79
N LYS A 87 12.84 23.35 -30.41
CA LYS A 87 13.64 24.53 -30.02
C LYS A 87 15.15 24.28 -30.24
N ALA A 88 15.68 24.79 -31.34
CA ALA A 88 17.10 25.13 -31.45
C ALA A 88 17.17 26.62 -31.83
N PRO A 89 17.67 27.49 -30.94
CA PRO A 89 18.24 28.77 -31.32
C PRO A 89 19.77 28.66 -31.24
N GLU A 90 20.42 28.60 -32.39
CA GLU A 90 21.86 28.79 -32.56
C GLU A 90 21.96 29.60 -33.88
N ALA A 91 22.24 30.91 -33.92
CA ALA A 91 23.34 31.68 -33.35
C ALA A 91 24.72 31.22 -33.85
N ALA A 92 25.00 31.43 -35.15
CA ALA A 92 26.29 31.87 -35.72
C ALA A 92 26.20 31.88 -37.26
#